data_AF-A0A2C9JRH0-F1
#
_entry.id   AF-A0A2C9JRH0-F1
#
_cell.length_a   1.000
_cell.length_b   1.000
_cell.length_c   1.000
_cell.angle_alpha   90.00
_cell.angle_beta   90.00
_cell.angle_gamma   90.00
#
_symmetry.space_group_name_H-M   'P 1'
#
loop_
_entity.id
_entity.type
_entity.pdbx_description
1 polymer ?
#
loop_
_entity_poly.entity_id
_entity_poly.type
_entity_poly.pdbx_seq_one_letter_code
_entity_poly.pdbx_strand_id
1 'polypeptide(L)'
;MRPHYEDDQDIEILNDPCWAPCKADWLRVNPWGIRYILRWIKEHYGNPPIYITENGRATDDSLEDWDRIYYYKYYINEVLKAIRLDNVDVRGYSAWSLMDNLEWTNGFDERFGFYHVDFTSSKRPRRPKQSAYFYRELIANNGFPR
;
A
#
# COMPACT_ATOMS: atom_id res chain seq x y z
N MET A 1 31.13 -19.16 -3.81
CA MET A 1 29.76 -18.62 -3.74
C MET A 1 29.07 -18.87 -5.07
N ARG A 2 27.78 -19.23 -5.06
CA ARG A 2 26.96 -19.19 -6.27
C ARG A 2 26.45 -17.75 -6.42
N PRO A 3 26.38 -17.18 -7.63
CA PRO A 3 25.79 -15.87 -7.83
C PRO A 3 24.36 -15.86 -7.27
N HIS A 4 24.04 -14.85 -6.45
CA HIS A 4 22.76 -14.74 -5.78
C HIS A 4 22.41 -13.26 -5.64
N TYR A 5 21.36 -12.82 -6.35
CA TYR A 5 21.01 -11.40 -6.46
C TYR A 5 20.87 -10.69 -5.11
N GLU A 6 20.39 -11.38 -4.08
CA GLU A 6 20.21 -10.81 -2.74
C GLU A 6 21.52 -10.70 -1.97
N ASP A 7 22.44 -11.66 -2.13
CA ASP A 7 23.74 -11.68 -1.44
C ASP A 7 24.72 -10.69 -2.09
N ASP A 8 24.54 -10.44 -3.39
CA ASP A 8 25.43 -9.60 -4.22
C ASP A 8 25.12 -8.09 -4.11
N GLN A 9 24.19 -7.67 -3.25
CA GLN A 9 23.79 -6.25 -3.10
C GLN A 9 24.69 -5.45 -2.15
N ASP A 10 25.51 -6.12 -1.33
CA ASP A 10 26.31 -5.51 -0.27
C ASP A 10 25.48 -4.63 0.70
N ILE A 11 24.23 -5.02 0.97
CA ILE A 11 23.34 -4.36 1.94
C ILE A 11 22.86 -5.32 3.03
N GLU A 12 22.59 -4.77 4.21
CA GLU A 12 21.87 -5.46 5.28
C GLU A 12 20.50 -4.80 5.47
N ILE A 13 19.42 -5.59 5.35
CA ILE A 13 18.05 -5.10 5.57
C ILE A 13 17.67 -5.27 7.03
N LEU A 14 17.53 -4.15 7.73
CA LEU A 14 17.08 -4.13 9.12
C LEU A 14 15.61 -3.72 9.19
N ASN A 15 14.81 -4.52 9.90
CA ASN A 15 13.41 -4.24 10.18
C ASN A 15 13.20 -4.08 11.70
N ASP A 16 12.44 -3.07 12.10
CA ASP A 16 11.99 -2.97 13.49
C ASP A 16 11.00 -4.11 13.79
N PRO A 17 11.28 -5.01 14.75
CA PRO A 17 10.39 -6.11 15.10
C PRO A 17 9.00 -5.66 15.57
N CYS A 18 8.83 -4.39 15.96
CA CYS A 18 7.54 -3.83 16.38
C CYS A 18 6.62 -3.49 15.20
N TRP A 19 7.14 -3.44 13.97
CA TRP A 19 6.30 -3.15 12.79
C TRP A 19 5.56 -4.41 12.36
N ALA A 20 4.24 -4.30 12.21
CA ALA A 20 3.42 -5.44 11.85
C ALA A 20 3.80 -5.99 10.47
N PRO A 21 3.99 -7.31 10.32
CA PRO A 21 4.27 -7.92 9.03
C PRO A 21 3.02 -7.93 8.13
N CYS A 22 3.22 -8.28 6.87
CA CYS A 22 2.16 -8.61 5.94
C CYS A 22 2.55 -9.85 5.14
N LYS A 23 1.73 -10.22 4.15
CA LYS A 23 2.01 -11.40 3.32
C LYS A 23 3.31 -11.30 2.53
N ALA A 24 3.70 -10.08 2.14
CA ALA A 24 4.97 -9.82 1.47
C ALA A 24 6.08 -9.63 2.50
N ASP A 25 7.12 -10.48 2.43
CA ASP A 25 8.17 -10.55 3.45
C ASP A 25 8.97 -9.25 3.59
N TRP A 26 9.14 -8.52 2.50
CA TRP A 26 9.84 -7.23 2.46
C TRP A 26 9.01 -6.06 2.97
N LEU A 27 7.68 -6.20 3.09
CA LEU A 27 6.78 -5.11 3.45
C LEU A 27 6.41 -5.15 4.93
N ARG A 28 6.62 -4.02 5.61
CA ARG A 28 6.25 -3.80 7.01
C ARG A 28 5.27 -2.63 7.11
N VAL A 29 4.29 -2.75 8.00
CA VAL A 29 3.25 -1.72 8.19
C VAL A 29 3.80 -0.64 9.12
N ASN A 30 4.11 0.51 8.54
CA ASN A 30 4.62 1.68 9.25
C ASN A 30 3.99 2.99 8.71
N PRO A 31 2.75 3.34 9.13
CA PRO A 31 2.01 4.45 8.53
C PRO A 31 2.68 5.81 8.66
N TRP A 32 3.34 6.11 9.79
CA TRP A 32 3.97 7.42 9.99
C TRP A 32 5.13 7.67 9.01
N GLY A 33 5.71 6.60 8.47
CA GLY A 33 6.78 6.67 7.47
C GLY A 33 6.36 7.42 6.20
N ILE A 34 5.11 7.28 5.73
CA ILE A 34 4.65 7.97 4.51
C ILE A 34 4.60 9.49 4.72
N ARG A 35 4.17 9.95 5.89
CA ARG A 35 4.19 11.38 6.23
C ARG A 35 5.62 11.91 6.33
N TYR A 36 6.52 11.12 6.93
CA TYR A 36 7.92 11.47 7.02
C TYR A 36 8.55 11.67 5.62
N ILE A 37 8.41 10.70 4.71
CA ILE A 37 9.01 10.80 3.37
C ILE A 37 8.39 11.92 2.54
N LEU A 38 7.09 12.19 2.68
CA LEU A 38 6.41 13.31 2.01
C LEU A 38 6.98 14.66 2.47
N ARG A 39 7.20 14.85 3.79
CA ARG A 39 7.86 16.05 4.31
C ARG A 39 9.30 16.15 3.80
N TRP A 40 10.04 15.05 3.81
CA TRP A 40 11.40 15.01 3.34
C TRP A 40 11.49 15.43 1.86
N ILE A 41 10.63 14.89 0.99
CA ILE A 41 10.55 15.28 -0.43
C ILE A 41 10.26 16.78 -0.55
N LYS A 42 9.31 17.30 0.24
CA LYS A 42 9.01 18.73 0.26
C LYS A 42 10.24 19.57 0.61
N GLU A 43 10.94 19.22 1.68
CA GLU A 43 12.10 19.99 2.19
C GLU A 43 13.28 19.96 1.22
N HIS A 44 13.49 18.85 0.51
CA HIS A 44 14.66 18.64 -0.35
C HIS A 44 14.44 19.06 -1.79
N TYR A 45 13.18 19.11 -2.27
CA TYR A 45 12.85 19.43 -3.66
C TYR A 45 11.99 20.68 -3.84
N GLY A 46 11.83 21.50 -2.79
CA GLY A 46 11.11 22.77 -2.89
C GLY A 46 9.59 22.63 -3.00
N ASN A 47 9.01 21.66 -2.28
CA ASN A 47 7.58 21.35 -2.25
C ASN A 47 6.94 21.14 -3.64
N PRO A 48 7.45 20.20 -4.45
CA PRO A 48 6.87 19.93 -5.76
C PRO A 48 5.46 19.34 -5.63
N PRO A 49 4.64 19.41 -6.69
CA PRO A 49 3.42 18.63 -6.79
C PRO A 49 3.70 17.13 -6.70
N ILE A 50 3.02 16.42 -5.79
CA ILE A 50 3.21 14.98 -5.57
C ILE A 50 1.93 14.21 -5.94
N TYR A 51 2.11 13.15 -6.70
CA TYR A 51 1.11 12.11 -6.93
C TYR A 51 1.64 10.80 -6.36
N ILE A 52 0.92 10.23 -5.38
CA ILE A 52 1.24 8.90 -4.87
C ILE A 52 0.65 7.90 -5.86
N THR A 53 1.49 7.32 -6.70
CA THR A 53 1.06 6.43 -7.78
C THR A 53 0.76 5.01 -7.29
N GLU A 54 1.39 4.58 -6.19
CA GLU A 54 1.16 3.28 -5.58
C GLU A 54 1.30 3.38 -4.06
N ASN A 55 0.34 2.78 -3.35
CA ASN A 55 0.43 2.48 -1.93
C ASN A 55 -0.53 1.34 -1.62
N GLY A 56 -0.08 0.32 -0.87
CA GLY A 56 -0.88 -0.88 -0.66
C GLY A 56 -0.25 -1.89 0.30
N ARG A 57 -1.02 -2.93 0.61
CA ARG A 57 -0.63 -4.03 1.51
C ARG A 57 -1.03 -5.38 0.93
N ALA A 58 -0.07 -6.30 0.93
CA ALA A 58 -0.29 -7.71 0.63
C ALA A 58 -1.11 -8.41 1.73
N THR A 59 -2.06 -9.26 1.34
CA THR A 59 -2.82 -10.15 2.22
C THR A 59 -2.77 -11.57 1.66
N ASP A 60 -3.19 -12.54 2.47
CA ASP A 60 -3.61 -13.83 1.97
C ASP A 60 -4.89 -13.72 1.10
N ASP A 61 -5.27 -14.85 0.51
CA ASP A 61 -6.46 -14.99 -0.33
C ASP A 61 -7.74 -15.00 0.52
N SER A 62 -8.24 -13.81 0.84
CA SER A 62 -9.47 -13.60 1.61
C SER A 62 -10.30 -12.43 1.07
N LEU A 63 -11.62 -12.55 1.18
CA LEU A 63 -12.57 -11.45 0.94
C LEU A 63 -12.68 -10.52 2.15
N GLU A 64 -12.39 -11.03 3.35
CA GLU A 64 -12.42 -10.32 4.62
C GLU A 64 -11.00 -9.84 4.97
N ASP A 65 -10.60 -8.74 4.35
CA ASP A 65 -9.25 -8.18 4.42
C ASP A 65 -9.17 -6.97 5.36
N TRP A 66 -9.56 -7.19 6.63
CA TRP A 66 -9.61 -6.15 7.67
C TRP A 66 -8.27 -5.44 7.86
N ASP A 67 -7.15 -6.16 7.75
CA ASP A 67 -5.81 -5.58 7.81
C ASP A 67 -5.54 -4.57 6.69
N ARG A 68 -6.11 -4.79 5.50
CA ARG A 68 -5.97 -3.85 4.38
C ARG A 68 -6.80 -2.59 4.64
N ILE A 69 -7.98 -2.72 5.24
CA ILE A 69 -8.75 -1.56 5.71
C ILE A 69 -7.95 -0.77 6.73
N TYR A 70 -7.36 -1.44 7.72
CA TYR A 70 -6.47 -0.81 8.71
C TYR A 70 -5.34 -0.07 7.99
N TYR A 71 -4.62 -0.74 7.09
CA TYR A 71 -3.53 -0.13 6.33
C TYR A 71 -3.94 1.17 5.63
N TYR A 72 -4.95 1.12 4.77
CA TYR A 72 -5.40 2.31 4.03
C TYR A 72 -5.92 3.41 4.96
N LYS A 73 -6.65 3.06 6.03
CA LYS A 73 -7.13 4.03 7.02
C LYS A 73 -5.97 4.82 7.63
N TYR A 74 -4.93 4.16 8.10
CA TYR A 74 -3.82 4.84 8.77
C TYR A 74 -2.89 5.55 7.77
N TYR A 75 -2.56 4.95 6.63
CA TYR A 75 -1.69 5.59 5.63
C TYR A 75 -2.33 6.83 5.01
N ILE A 76 -3.60 6.76 4.63
CA ILE A 76 -4.30 7.93 4.07
C ILE A 76 -4.47 9.02 5.13
N ASN A 77 -4.69 8.67 6.39
CA ASN A 77 -4.71 9.65 7.48
C ASN A 77 -3.35 10.36 7.64
N GLU A 78 -2.24 9.65 7.49
CA GLU A 78 -0.90 10.26 7.51
C GLU A 78 -0.63 11.15 6.28
N VAL A 79 -1.13 10.78 5.09
CA VAL A 79 -1.10 11.65 3.90
C VAL A 79 -1.94 12.91 4.12
N LEU A 80 -3.14 12.79 4.71
CA LEU A 80 -3.97 13.96 5.04
C LEU A 80 -3.28 14.87 6.05
N LYS A 81 -2.57 14.33 7.05
CA LYS A 81 -1.75 15.12 7.98
C LYS A 81 -0.59 15.82 7.26
N ALA A 82 0.09 15.16 6.33
CA ALA A 82 1.10 15.81 5.49
C ALA A 82 0.54 17.00 4.70
N ILE A 83 -0.65 16.85 4.11
CA ILE A 83 -1.32 17.95 3.39
C ILE A 83 -1.72 19.08 4.36
N ARG A 84 -2.41 18.75 5.46
CA ARG A 84 -3.09 19.73 6.33
C ARG A 84 -2.20 20.38 7.37
N LEU A 85 -1.25 19.64 7.92
CA LEU A 85 -0.40 20.08 9.04
C LEU A 85 0.99 20.48 8.55
N ASP A 86 1.51 19.77 7.55
CA ASP A 86 2.87 20.00 7.07
C ASP A 86 2.93 20.79 5.75
N ASN A 87 1.77 21.15 5.16
CA ASN A 87 1.65 21.89 3.91
C ASN A 87 2.41 21.25 2.73
N VAL A 88 2.32 19.93 2.58
CA VAL A 88 2.85 19.19 1.42
C VAL A 88 1.84 19.24 0.26
N ASP A 89 2.29 19.54 -0.96
CA ASP A 89 1.44 19.62 -2.17
C ASP A 89 1.15 18.22 -2.77
N VAL A 90 0.39 17.39 -2.04
CA VAL A 90 -0.10 16.10 -2.57
C VAL A 90 -1.42 16.30 -3.32
N ARG A 91 -1.46 15.89 -4.59
CA ARG A 91 -2.58 16.14 -5.51
C ARG A 91 -3.33 14.88 -5.94
N GLY A 92 -2.79 13.70 -5.69
CA GLY A 92 -3.44 12.45 -6.03
C GLY A 92 -2.86 11.25 -5.30
N TYR A 93 -3.67 10.21 -5.20
CA TYR A 93 -3.35 8.96 -4.52
C TYR A 93 -4.01 7.80 -5.25
N SER A 94 -3.20 6.82 -5.66
CA SER A 94 -3.64 5.62 -6.34
C SER A 94 -3.26 4.39 -5.51
N ALA A 95 -4.28 3.63 -5.13
CA ALA A 95 -4.12 2.41 -4.37
C ALA A 95 -3.52 1.29 -5.23
N TRP A 96 -2.52 0.59 -4.71
CA TRP A 96 -2.02 -0.66 -5.29
C TRP A 96 -2.71 -1.84 -4.58
N SER A 97 -3.63 -2.55 -5.21
CA SER A 97 -4.07 -2.40 -6.61
C SER A 97 -5.58 -2.48 -6.75
N LEU A 98 -6.08 -2.22 -7.96
CA LEU A 98 -7.50 -2.36 -8.26
C LEU A 98 -7.97 -3.81 -8.02
N MET A 99 -7.20 -4.80 -8.46
CA MET A 99 -7.57 -6.21 -8.37
C MET A 99 -6.34 -7.07 -8.19
N ASP A 100 -6.51 -8.25 -7.59
CA ASP A 100 -5.42 -9.21 -7.48
C ASP A 100 -4.83 -9.49 -8.87
N ASN A 101 -3.51 -9.52 -8.96
CA ASN A 101 -2.76 -9.60 -10.22
C ASN A 101 -1.57 -10.57 -10.05
N LEU A 102 -0.69 -10.63 -11.06
CA LEU A 102 0.56 -11.37 -10.99
C LEU A 102 1.59 -10.48 -10.28
N GLU A 103 1.92 -10.79 -9.03
CA GLU A 103 2.88 -10.06 -8.19
C GLU A 103 4.30 -10.56 -8.46
N TRP A 104 4.79 -10.26 -9.67
CA TRP A 104 6.17 -10.52 -10.09
C TRP A 104 6.64 -11.95 -9.80
N THR A 105 7.75 -12.10 -9.07
CA THR A 105 8.34 -13.39 -8.69
C THR A 105 7.52 -14.15 -7.65
N ASN A 106 6.61 -13.46 -6.94
CA ASN A 106 5.72 -14.05 -5.94
C ASN A 106 4.44 -14.64 -6.56
N GLY A 107 4.31 -14.54 -7.89
CA GLY A 107 3.23 -15.17 -8.63
C GLY A 107 1.86 -14.64 -8.21
N PHE A 108 1.00 -15.52 -7.72
CA PHE A 108 -0.35 -15.17 -7.29
C PHE A 108 -0.54 -15.29 -5.78
N ASP A 109 0.50 -15.54 -5.00
CA ASP A 109 0.36 -15.83 -3.56
C ASP A 109 0.18 -14.57 -2.72
N GLU A 110 0.71 -13.44 -3.20
CA GLU A 110 0.56 -12.12 -2.59
C GLU A 110 -0.63 -11.38 -3.21
N ARG A 111 -1.66 -11.11 -2.42
CA ARG A 111 -2.85 -10.38 -2.88
C ARG A 111 -2.72 -8.91 -2.48
N PHE A 112 -2.66 -7.98 -3.44
CA PHE A 112 -2.70 -6.53 -3.17
C PHE A 112 -4.05 -5.89 -3.50
N GLY A 113 -4.89 -6.58 -4.27
CA GLY A 113 -6.05 -5.97 -4.90
C GLY A 113 -7.23 -5.76 -3.96
N PHE A 114 -7.99 -4.70 -4.20
CA PHE A 114 -9.32 -4.50 -3.62
C PHE A 114 -10.34 -5.53 -4.11
N TYR A 115 -10.14 -6.09 -5.29
CA TYR A 115 -10.99 -7.12 -5.86
C TYR A 115 -10.24 -8.45 -5.93
N HIS A 116 -10.81 -9.48 -5.33
CA HIS A 116 -10.36 -10.86 -5.50
C HIS A 116 -10.54 -11.28 -6.96
N VAL A 117 -9.52 -11.91 -7.54
CA VAL A 117 -9.60 -12.54 -8.87
C VAL A 117 -9.49 -14.05 -8.72
N ASP A 118 -10.46 -14.79 -9.27
CA ASP A 118 -10.35 -16.25 -9.36
C ASP A 118 -9.47 -16.63 -10.56
N PHE A 119 -8.22 -17.00 -10.26
CA PHE A 119 -7.23 -17.41 -11.25
C PHE A 119 -7.43 -18.85 -11.75
N THR A 120 -8.25 -19.66 -11.08
CA THR A 120 -8.58 -21.03 -11.53
C THR A 120 -9.63 -21.01 -12.64
N SER A 121 -10.56 -20.06 -12.60
CA SER A 121 -11.58 -19.86 -13.63
C SER A 121 -11.05 -19.08 -14.83
N SER A 122 -11.19 -19.63 -16.05
CA SER A 122 -10.79 -18.95 -17.30
C SER A 122 -11.49 -17.60 -17.51
N LYS A 123 -12.64 -17.37 -16.88
CA LYS A 123 -13.39 -16.12 -16.93
C LYS A 123 -12.83 -15.02 -16.03
N ARG A 124 -11.95 -15.37 -15.08
CA ARG A 124 -11.32 -14.46 -14.11
C ARG A 124 -12.34 -13.51 -13.44
N PRO A 125 -13.40 -14.02 -12.79
CA PRO A 125 -14.38 -13.14 -12.15
C PRO A 125 -13.72 -12.32 -11.02
N ARG A 126 -14.14 -11.05 -10.89
CA ARG A 126 -13.69 -10.12 -9.85
C ARG A 126 -14.76 -10.05 -8.76
N ARG A 127 -14.37 -10.23 -7.51
CA ARG A 127 -15.26 -10.12 -6.34
C ARG A 127 -14.74 -9.03 -5.40
N PRO A 128 -15.55 -8.01 -5.03
CA PRO A 128 -15.10 -6.96 -4.14
C PRO A 128 -14.77 -7.53 -2.75
N LYS A 129 -13.62 -7.15 -2.19
CA LYS A 129 -13.25 -7.41 -0.80
C LYS A 129 -13.80 -6.31 0.11
N GLN A 130 -13.73 -6.51 1.43
CA GLN A 130 -14.20 -5.51 2.41
C GLN A 130 -13.51 -4.16 2.23
N SER A 131 -12.21 -4.17 1.94
CA SER A 131 -11.44 -2.96 1.63
C SER A 131 -11.95 -2.17 0.42
N ALA A 132 -12.54 -2.83 -0.59
CA ALA A 132 -13.13 -2.14 -1.74
C ALA A 132 -14.33 -1.27 -1.32
N TYR A 133 -15.19 -1.79 -0.43
CA TYR A 133 -16.32 -1.04 0.10
C TYR A 133 -15.84 0.13 0.98
N PHE A 134 -14.88 -0.11 1.86
CA PHE A 134 -14.28 0.95 2.67
C PHE A 134 -13.69 2.07 1.81
N TYR A 135 -12.88 1.73 0.80
CA TYR A 135 -12.24 2.71 -0.07
C TYR A 135 -13.25 3.48 -0.93
N ARG A 136 -14.32 2.82 -1.38
CA ARG A 136 -15.46 3.47 -2.05
C ARG A 136 -16.09 4.55 -1.16
N GLU A 137 -16.40 4.22 0.10
CA GLU A 137 -16.99 5.19 1.03
C GLU A 137 -16.03 6.35 1.31
N LEU A 138 -14.74 6.07 1.46
CA LEU A 138 -13.72 7.11 1.66
C LEU A 138 -13.69 8.11 0.49
N ILE A 139 -13.72 7.61 -0.75
CA ILE A 139 -13.77 8.45 -1.96
C ILE A 139 -15.08 9.24 -2.02
N ALA A 140 -16.22 8.57 -1.80
CA ALA A 140 -17.54 9.19 -1.86
C ALA A 140 -17.69 10.35 -0.86
N ASN A 141 -17.07 10.22 0.32
CA ASN A 141 -17.06 11.24 1.36
C ASN A 141 -15.92 12.26 1.22
N ASN A 142 -15.03 12.10 0.24
CA ASN A 142 -13.82 12.92 0.06
C ASN A 142 -12.98 13.03 1.35
N GLY A 143 -12.85 11.91 2.08
CA GLY A 143 -12.15 11.85 3.36
C GLY A 143 -12.82 10.94 4.39
N PHE A 144 -12.27 10.92 5.61
CA PHE A 144 -12.81 10.13 6.72
C PHE A 144 -14.13 10.73 7.24
N PRO A 145 -15.10 9.89 7.66
CA PRO A 145 -16.31 10.36 8.32
C PRO A 145 -15.97 11.28 9.49
N ARG A 146 -16.76 12.35 9.65
CA ARG A 146 -16.66 13.30 10.77
C ARG A 146 -17.30 12.75 12.04
#